data_AF-A0A1I6V1X0-F1
#
_entry.id   AF-A0A1I6V1X0-F1
#
_cell.length_a   1.000
_cell.length_b   1.000
_cell.length_c   1.000
_cell.angle_alpha   90.00
_cell.angle_beta   90.00
_cell.angle_gamma   90.00
#
_symmetry.space_group_name_H-M   'P 1'
#
loop_
_entity.id
_entity.type
_entity.pdbx_description
1 polymer ?
#
loop_
_entity_poly.entity_id
_entity_poly.type
_entity_poly.pdbx_seq_one_letter_code
_entity_poly.pdbx_strand_id
1 'polypeptide(L)'
;MATYKLADFDAVLAIARRGSFRAAALDVGMSTSALSSAVSKLEEQLGVRLFNRTTRSVSLTAAGHRFVEQVSPALKDIHGAIDTVRSQQETPTGILRINSFATAGREILAPLVLEYLRRFPGVQITW
;
A
#
# COMPACT_ATOMS: atom_id res chain seq x y z
N MET A 1 9.23 13.76 -21.88
CA MET A 1 9.18 12.71 -20.83
C MET A 1 7.85 12.85 -20.11
N ALA A 2 7.02 11.79 -20.09
CA ALA A 2 5.76 11.81 -19.35
C ALA A 2 6.07 11.75 -17.84
N THR A 3 5.49 12.65 -17.05
CA THR A 3 5.58 12.61 -15.59
C THR A 3 4.54 11.64 -15.07
N TYR A 4 4.98 10.49 -14.57
CA TYR A 4 4.12 9.51 -13.90
C TYR A 4 4.09 9.80 -12.39
N LYS A 5 2.91 9.78 -11.78
CA LYS A 5 2.78 9.96 -10.33
C LYS A 5 2.78 8.60 -9.64
N LEU A 6 3.46 8.48 -8.50
CA LEU A 6 3.42 7.26 -7.68
C LEU A 6 1.97 6.85 -7.34
N ALA A 7 1.12 7.83 -7.02
CA ALA A 7 -0.29 7.60 -6.70
C ALA A 7 -1.07 6.92 -7.84
N ASP A 8 -0.70 7.14 -9.10
CA ASP A 8 -1.36 6.49 -10.25
C ASP A 8 -0.99 5.00 -10.28
N PHE A 9 0.23 4.65 -9.89
CA PHE A 9 0.66 3.26 -9.79
C PHE A 9 0.04 2.54 -8.60
N ASP A 10 -0.08 3.21 -7.44
CA ASP A 10 -0.78 2.67 -6.27
C ASP A 10 -2.26 2.40 -6.56
N ALA A 11 -2.90 3.28 -7.32
CA ALA A 11 -4.26 3.07 -7.82
C ALA A 11 -4.39 1.78 -8.66
N VAL A 12 -3.47 1.55 -9.60
CA VAL A 12 -3.45 0.32 -10.41
C VAL A 12 -3.26 -0.92 -9.53
N LEU A 13 -2.32 -0.89 -8.59
CA LEU A 13 -2.09 -2.02 -7.67
C LEU A 13 -3.29 -2.29 -6.76
N ALA A 14 -3.97 -1.24 -6.29
CA ALA A 14 -5.17 -1.38 -5.47
C ALA A 14 -6.31 -2.05 -6.27
N ILE A 15 -6.53 -1.64 -7.52
CA ILE A 15 -7.54 -2.26 -8.39
C ILE A 15 -7.16 -3.70 -8.71
N ALA A 16 -5.90 -3.98 -9.02
CA ALA A 16 -5.39 -5.33 -9.27
C ALA A 16 -5.65 -6.28 -8.08
N ARG A 17 -5.45 -5.79 -6.84
CA ARG A 17 -5.69 -6.57 -5.63
C ARG A 17 -7.18 -6.79 -5.33
N ARG A 18 -7.99 -5.76 -5.51
CA ARG A 18 -9.42 -5.79 -5.12
C ARG A 18 -10.36 -6.31 -6.19
N GLY A 19 -9.98 -6.25 -7.47
CA GLY A 19 -10.85 -6.58 -8.60
C GLY A 19 -12.08 -5.68 -8.75
N SER A 20 -12.10 -4.53 -8.05
CA SER A 20 -13.23 -3.60 -8.03
C SER A 20 -12.76 -2.15 -7.84
N PHE A 21 -13.20 -1.25 -8.72
CA PHE A 21 -12.92 0.19 -8.60
C PHE A 21 -13.44 0.78 -7.28
N ARG A 22 -14.60 0.33 -6.80
CA ARG A 22 -15.18 0.84 -5.55
C ARG A 22 -14.34 0.45 -4.34
N ALA A 23 -13.94 -0.81 -4.26
CA ALA A 23 -13.12 -1.29 -3.15
C ALA A 23 -11.70 -0.69 -3.19
N ALA A 24 -11.11 -0.57 -4.38
CA ALA A 24 -9.80 0.05 -4.53
C ALA A 24 -9.79 1.55 -4.20
N ALA A 25 -10.87 2.27 -4.56
CA ALA A 25 -11.00 3.69 -4.25
C ALA A 25 -10.99 3.95 -2.74
N LEU A 26 -11.61 3.06 -1.96
CA LEU A 26 -11.57 3.11 -0.49
C LEU A 26 -10.16 2.88 0.06
N ASP A 27 -9.40 1.94 -0.51
CA ASP A 27 -8.04 1.64 -0.05
C ASP A 27 -7.05 2.79 -0.29
N VAL A 28 -7.21 3.52 -1.40
CA VAL A 28 -6.32 4.64 -1.79
C VAL A 28 -6.87 6.00 -1.33
N GLY A 29 -8.04 6.04 -0.68
CA GLY A 29 -8.66 7.28 -0.20
C GLY A 29 -9.14 8.23 -1.30
N MET A 30 -9.47 7.69 -2.48
CA MET A 30 -9.94 8.46 -3.63
C MET A 30 -11.43 8.21 -3.91
N SER A 31 -12.08 9.11 -4.66
CA SER A 31 -13.41 8.80 -5.21
C SER A 31 -13.28 7.83 -6.39
N THR A 32 -14.32 7.03 -6.65
CA THR A 32 -14.35 6.10 -7.79
C THR A 32 -14.18 6.79 -9.14
N SER A 33 -14.70 8.01 -9.28
CA SER A 33 -14.52 8.84 -10.47
C SER A 33 -13.08 9.32 -10.63
N ALA A 34 -12.44 9.80 -9.55
CA ALA A 34 -11.05 10.21 -9.57
C ALA A 34 -10.12 9.03 -9.89
N LEU A 35 -10.39 7.85 -9.30
CA LEU A 35 -9.64 6.63 -9.56
C LEU A 35 -9.76 6.19 -11.03
N SER A 36 -10.98 6.20 -11.58
CA SER A 36 -11.22 5.85 -12.99
C SER A 36 -10.48 6.81 -13.93
N SER A 37 -10.53 8.11 -13.66
CA SER A 37 -9.82 9.13 -14.45
C SER A 37 -8.30 9.00 -14.38
N ALA A 38 -7.74 8.72 -13.19
CA ALA A 38 -6.31 8.49 -13.01
C ALA A 38 -5.82 7.29 -13.82
N VAL A 39 -6.54 6.17 -13.75
CA VAL A 39 -6.22 4.96 -14.53
C VAL A 39 -6.35 5.21 -16.03
N SER A 40 -7.43 5.88 -16.48
CA SER A 40 -7.61 6.18 -17.90
C SER A 40 -6.49 7.06 -18.45
N LYS A 41 -6.05 8.07 -17.69
CA LYS A 41 -4.93 8.93 -18.07
C LYS A 41 -3.61 8.16 -18.14
N LEU A 42 -3.39 7.25 -17.19
CA LEU A 42 -2.22 6.39 -17.19
C LEU A 42 -2.21 5.43 -18.40
N GLU A 43 -3.34 4.81 -18.70
CA GLU A 43 -3.52 3.95 -19.89
C GLU A 43 -3.28 4.72 -21.20
N GLU A 44 -3.75 5.97 -21.29
CA GLU A 44 -3.51 6.86 -22.43
C GLU A 44 -2.02 7.20 -22.59
N GLN A 45 -1.34 7.52 -21.49
CA GLN A 45 0.10 7.83 -21.50
C GLN A 45 0.98 6.61 -21.81
N LEU A 46 0.55 5.41 -21.41
CA LEU A 46 1.22 4.15 -21.71
C LEU A 46 0.89 3.63 -23.12
N GLY A 47 -0.19 4.12 -23.73
CA GLY A 47 -0.70 3.64 -25.02
C GLY A 47 -1.25 2.21 -24.98
N VAL A 48 -1.45 1.63 -23.78
CA VAL A 48 -1.93 0.27 -23.58
C VAL A 48 -3.01 0.22 -22.50
N ARG A 49 -4.01 -0.63 -22.71
CA ARG A 49 -5.03 -0.92 -21.69
C ARG A 49 -4.48 -1.90 -20.67
N LEU A 50 -4.52 -1.52 -19.40
CA LEU A 50 -4.10 -2.35 -18.27
C LEU A 50 -5.28 -3.15 -17.71
N PHE A 51 -6.51 -2.64 -17.86
CA PHE A 51 -7.71 -3.30 -17.37
C PHE A 51 -8.75 -3.57 -18.46
N ASN A 52 -9.29 -4.78 -18.45
CA ASN A 52 -10.53 -5.13 -19.11
C ASN A 52 -11.70 -4.71 -18.21
N ARG A 53 -12.39 -3.64 -18.62
CA ARG A 53 -13.58 -3.13 -17.92
C ARG A 53 -14.82 -3.76 -18.52
N THR A 54 -15.50 -4.64 -17.77
CA THR A 54 -16.88 -5.00 -18.07
C THR A 54 -17.80 -4.36 -17.04
N THR A 55 -19.10 -4.22 -17.34
CA THR A 55 -20.09 -3.61 -16.43
C THR A 55 -20.26 -4.36 -15.11
N ARG A 56 -19.73 -5.59 -15.00
CA ARG A 56 -19.85 -6.45 -13.81
C ARG A 56 -18.52 -6.89 -13.19
N SER A 57 -17.42 -6.84 -13.94
CA SER A 57 -16.11 -7.25 -13.43
C SER A 57 -14.96 -6.45 -14.04
N VAL A 58 -13.91 -6.27 -13.26
CA VAL A 58 -12.63 -5.74 -13.70
C VAL A 58 -11.61 -6.85 -13.67
N SER A 59 -10.88 -7.01 -14.77
CA SER A 59 -9.78 -7.97 -14.85
C SER A 59 -8.57 -7.32 -15.49
N LEU A 60 -7.37 -7.74 -15.10
CA LEU A 60 -6.14 -7.26 -15.71
C LEU A 60 -6.02 -7.80 -17.15
N THR A 61 -5.44 -6.99 -18.03
CA THR A 61 -4.98 -7.47 -19.34
C THR A 61 -3.63 -8.17 -19.20
N ALA A 62 -3.15 -8.84 -20.25
CA ALA A 62 -1.79 -9.39 -20.26
C ALA A 62 -0.71 -8.31 -20.01
N ALA A 63 -0.92 -7.10 -20.53
CA ALA A 63 -0.06 -5.95 -20.25
C ALA A 63 -0.19 -5.49 -18.80
N GLY A 64 -1.43 -5.44 -18.27
CA GLY A 64 -1.70 -5.13 -16.86
C GLY A 64 -1.00 -6.09 -15.89
N HIS A 65 -1.02 -7.39 -16.17
CA HIS A 65 -0.33 -8.39 -15.35
C HIS A 65 1.19 -8.15 -15.32
N ARG A 66 1.83 -7.99 -16.49
CA ARG A 66 3.27 -7.70 -16.57
C ARG A 66 3.64 -6.40 -15.86
N PHE A 67 2.81 -5.38 -16.02
CA PHE A 67 3.00 -4.09 -15.37
C PHE A 67 2.96 -4.22 -13.84
N VAL A 68 1.92 -4.87 -13.30
CA VAL A 68 1.76 -5.09 -11.86
C VAL A 68 2.92 -5.92 -11.29
N GLU A 69 3.33 -6.97 -11.99
CA GLU A 69 4.44 -7.84 -11.57
C GLU A 69 5.77 -7.09 -11.48
N GLN A 70 6.05 -6.19 -12.43
CA GLN A 70 7.29 -5.41 -12.45
C GLN A 70 7.25 -4.20 -11.51
N VAL A 71 6.10 -3.53 -11.37
CA VAL A 71 5.99 -2.27 -10.61
C VAL A 71 5.77 -2.52 -9.12
N SER A 72 5.12 -3.62 -8.74
CA SER A 72 4.82 -3.94 -7.33
C SER A 72 6.07 -3.99 -6.44
N PRO A 73 7.18 -4.68 -6.80
CA PRO A 73 8.40 -4.66 -6.00
C PRO A 73 9.04 -3.27 -5.92
N ALA A 74 9.13 -2.57 -7.05
CA ALA A 74 9.74 -1.24 -7.10
C ALA A 74 8.98 -0.21 -6.23
N LEU A 75 7.65 -0.22 -6.28
CA LEU A 75 6.84 0.62 -5.41
C LEU A 75 6.99 0.26 -3.94
N LYS A 76 7.08 -1.04 -3.63
CA LYS A 76 7.31 -1.49 -2.25
C LYS A 76 8.65 -0.98 -1.71
N ASP A 77 9.70 -1.02 -2.54
CA ASP A 77 11.02 -0.52 -2.15
C ASP A 77 11.02 1.00 -1.96
N ILE A 78 10.33 1.75 -2.82
CA ILE A 78 10.18 3.20 -2.67
C ILE A 78 9.42 3.56 -1.40
N HIS A 79 8.29 2.90 -1.13
CA HIS A 79 7.54 3.08 0.11
C HIS A 79 8.39 2.73 1.33
N GLY A 80 9.13 1.62 1.28
CA GLY A 80 10.06 1.22 2.33
C GLY A 80 11.16 2.25 2.57
N ALA A 81 11.70 2.86 1.52
CA ALA A 81 12.69 3.94 1.63
C ALA A 81 12.09 5.20 2.29
N ILE A 82 10.86 5.58 1.88
CA ILE A 82 10.14 6.70 2.49
C ILE A 82 9.88 6.44 3.97
N ASP A 83 9.39 5.25 4.32
CA ASP A 83 9.12 4.84 5.70
C ASP A 83 10.41 4.79 6.54
N THR A 84 11.53 4.36 5.93
CA THR A 84 12.85 4.36 6.58
C THR A 84 13.30 5.77 6.92
N VAL A 85 13.13 6.74 6.01
CA VAL A 85 13.47 8.15 6.29
C VAL A 85 12.51 8.76 7.30
N ARG A 86 11.22 8.45 7.21
CA ARG A 86 10.21 8.95 8.14
C ARG A 86 10.43 8.44 9.57
N SER A 87 10.75 7.16 9.71
CA SER A 87 11.10 6.55 11.00
C SER A 87 12.40 7.09 11.62
N GLN A 88 13.26 7.75 10.84
CA GLN A 88 14.42 8.46 11.38
C GLN A 88 14.06 9.85 11.95
N GLN A 89 12.93 10.44 11.56
CA GLN A 89 12.49 11.75 12.03
C GLN A 89 11.45 11.68 13.16
N GLU A 90 10.61 10.65 13.17
CA GLU A 90 9.58 10.47 14.20
C GLU A 90 10.11 9.53 15.30
N THR A 91 10.56 10.08 16.43
CA THR A 91 10.70 9.28 17.67
C THR A 91 9.30 8.74 18.00
N PRO A 92 9.05 7.42 17.93
CA PRO A 92 7.75 6.85 18.22
C PRO A 92 7.33 7.24 19.64
N THR A 93 6.15 7.85 19.77
CA THR A 93 5.54 8.23 21.05
C THR A 93 4.05 7.90 21.03
N GLY A 94 3.46 7.59 22.18
CA GLY A 94 2.04 7.25 22.32
C GLY A 94 1.75 5.76 22.50
N ILE A 95 0.48 5.36 22.34
CA ILE A 95 0.01 4.01 22.68
C ILE A 95 0.08 3.08 21.46
N LEU A 96 0.90 2.03 21.52
CA LEU A 96 0.94 0.94 20.57
C LEU A 96 0.03 -0.21 21.05
N ARG A 97 -1.05 -0.49 20.31
CA ARG A 97 -1.98 -1.58 20.62
C ARG A 97 -1.64 -2.85 19.84
N ILE A 98 -1.36 -3.95 20.52
CA ILE A 98 -0.92 -5.21 19.91
C ILE A 98 -1.94 -6.31 20.17
N ASN A 99 -2.76 -6.64 19.18
CA ASN A 99 -3.65 -7.80 19.25
C ASN A 99 -2.88 -9.06 18.84
N SER A 100 -2.72 -10.01 19.76
CA SER A 100 -2.06 -11.29 19.48
C SER A 100 -2.64 -12.43 20.32
N PHE A 101 -2.44 -13.67 19.87
CA PHE A 101 -2.71 -14.85 20.70
C PHE A 101 -1.78 -14.83 21.92
N ALA A 102 -2.28 -15.18 23.11
CA ALA A 102 -1.54 -15.07 24.37
C ALA A 102 -0.15 -15.73 24.33
N THR A 103 -0.04 -16.86 23.64
CA THR A 103 1.23 -17.59 23.42
C THR A 103 2.19 -16.80 22.53
N ALA A 104 1.73 -16.29 21.39
CA ALA A 104 2.55 -15.46 20.49
C ALA A 104 2.95 -14.13 21.15
N GLY A 105 2.05 -13.52 21.94
CA GLY A 105 2.32 -12.33 22.73
C GLY A 105 3.49 -12.52 23.70
N ARG A 106 3.54 -13.67 24.37
CA ARG A 106 4.54 -13.96 25.40
C ARG A 106 5.86 -14.50 24.85
N GLU A 107 5.81 -15.41 23.88
CA GLU A 107 7.02 -16.11 23.41
C GLU A 107 7.75 -15.36 22.30
N ILE A 108 7.01 -14.61 21.48
CA ILE A 108 7.56 -13.97 20.28
C ILE A 108 7.62 -12.46 20.46
N LEU A 109 6.52 -11.84 20.90
CA LEU A 109 6.41 -10.38 20.94
C LEU A 109 7.08 -9.76 22.17
N ALA A 110 7.00 -10.38 23.35
CA ALA A 110 7.60 -9.85 24.57
C ALA A 110 9.09 -9.46 24.48
N PRO A 111 10.01 -10.29 23.91
CA PRO A 111 11.42 -9.90 23.79
C PRO A 111 11.62 -8.72 22.83
N LEU A 112 10.89 -8.70 21.70
CA LEU A 112 10.95 -7.61 20.71
C LEU A 112 10.40 -6.29 21.28
N VAL A 113 9.31 -6.38 22.03
CA VAL A 113 8.66 -5.26 22.71
C VAL A 113 9.57 -4.64 23.77
N LEU A 114 10.26 -5.46 24.57
CA LEU A 114 11.19 -4.97 25.58
C LEU A 114 12.36 -4.19 24.98
N GLU A 115 12.92 -4.69 23.88
CA GLU A 115 13.98 -4.00 23.14
C GLU A 115 13.46 -2.68 22.53
N TYR A 116 12.26 -2.71 21.96
CA TYR A 116 11.60 -1.54 21.37
C TYR A 116 11.30 -0.44 22.41
N LEU A 117 10.78 -0.79 23.59
CA LEU A 117 10.51 0.16 24.68
C LEU A 117 11.78 0.79 25.25
N ARG A 118 12.90 0.04 25.29
CA ARG A 118 14.19 0.59 25.70
C ARG A 118 14.72 1.63 24.71
N ARG A 119 14.48 1.41 23.42
CA ARG A 119 14.90 2.33 22.35
C ARG A 119 13.97 3.54 22.23
N PHE A 120 12.68 3.38 22.58
CA PHE A 120 11.66 4.42 22.46
C PHE A 120 10.79 4.52 23.74
N PRO A 121 11.30 5.20 24.80
CA PRO A 121 10.63 5.26 26.10
C PRO A 121 9.32 6.06 26.11
N GLY A 122 9.04 6.82 25.05
CA GLY A 122 7.78 7.54 24.88
C GLY A 122 6.61 6.68 24.38
N VAL A 123 6.85 5.39 24.08
CA VAL A 123 5.82 4.45 23.67
C VAL A 123 5.25 3.71 24.88
N GLN A 124 3.93 3.60 24.94
CA GLN A 124 3.21 2.75 25.89
C GLN A 124 2.58 1.58 25.12
N ILE A 125 2.61 0.37 25.66
CA ILE A 125 2.04 -0.80 24.99
C ILE A 125 0.77 -1.25 25.70
N THR A 126 -0.28 -1.45 24.91
CA THR A 126 -1.56 -2.03 25.34
C THR A 126 -1.81 -3.31 24.54
N TRP A 127 -2.26 -4.36 25.23
CA TRP A 127 -2.59 -5.65 24.62
C TRP A 127 -4.04 -5.70 24.13
#